data_AF-A0A0H5BIN8-F1
#
_entry.id   AF-A0A0H5BIN8-F1
#
_cell.length_a   1.000
_cell.length_b   1.000
_cell.length_c   1.000
_cell.angle_alpha   90.00
_cell.angle_beta   90.00
_cell.angle_gamma   90.00
#
_symmetry.space_group_name_H-M   'P 1'
#
loop_
_entity.id
_entity.type
_entity.pdbx_description
1 polymer ?
#
loop_
_entity_poly.entity_id
_entity_poly.type
_entity_poly.pdbx_seq_one_letter_code
_entity_poly.pdbx_strand_id
1 'polypeptide(L)' 'MGKVHGSLTRAGKVKNQTKYVPKSDKKRKIRGRIKFKKKYCKLIKLKYKKNT' A
#
# COMPACT_ATOMS: atom_id res chain seq x y z
N MET A 1 -0.78 -5.18 43.81
CA MET A 1 -1.34 -5.13 42.44
C MET A 1 -0.20 -5.20 41.44
N GLY A 2 0.10 -6.40 40.93
CA GLY A 2 1.25 -6.61 40.06
C GLY A 2 1.02 -6.17 38.62
N LYS A 3 2.09 -6.09 37.83
CA LYS A 3 2.03 -5.89 36.37
C LYS A 3 1.16 -6.99 35.75
N VAL A 4 0.02 -6.60 35.19
CA VAL A 4 -0.88 -7.53 34.49
C VAL A 4 -0.32 -7.76 33.10
N HIS A 5 0.10 -9.00 32.82
CA HIS A 5 0.57 -9.39 31.49
C HIS A 5 -0.63 -9.47 30.52
N GLY A 6 -0.43 -8.88 29.34
CA GLY A 6 -1.31 -8.93 28.16
C GLY A 6 -2.80 -9.23 28.38
N SER A 7 -3.63 -8.22 28.64
CA SER A 7 -5.09 -8.38 28.71
C SER A 7 -5.76 -8.26 27.33
N LEU A 8 -6.78 -9.11 27.09
CA LEU A 8 -7.61 -9.08 25.87
C LEU A 8 -8.43 -7.80 25.70
N THR A 9 -8.60 -7.03 26.78
CA THR A 9 -9.36 -5.77 26.82
C THR A 9 -8.90 -4.71 25.81
N ARG A 10 -7.67 -4.81 25.30
CA ARG A 10 -7.09 -3.86 24.33
C ARG A 10 -7.18 -4.32 22.88
N ALA A 11 -7.78 -5.49 22.61
CA ALA A 11 -7.88 -6.02 21.25
C ALA A 11 -8.67 -5.06 20.35
N GLY A 12 -8.13 -4.77 19.16
CA GLY A 12 -8.79 -3.92 18.18
C GLY A 12 -8.83 -2.41 18.49
N LYS A 13 -8.29 -1.95 19.64
CA LYS A 13 -8.34 -0.54 20.07
C LYS A 13 -7.99 0.45 18.94
N VAL A 14 -6.86 0.21 18.28
CA VAL A 14 -6.35 1.15 17.26
C VAL A 14 -7.21 1.13 16.00
N LYS A 15 -7.60 -0.05 15.52
CA LYS A 15 -8.42 -0.18 14.29
C LYS A 15 -9.81 0.47 14.46
N ASN A 16 -10.39 0.36 15.65
CA ASN A 16 -11.71 0.94 15.96
C ASN A 16 -11.63 2.45 16.22
N GLN A 17 -10.49 2.94 16.72
CA GLN A 17 -10.27 4.38 16.93
C GLN A 17 -10.05 5.13 15.61
N THR A 18 -9.39 4.50 14.63
CA THR A 18 -9.11 5.13 13.35
C THR A 18 -10.38 5.31 12.51
N LYS A 19 -10.58 6.51 11.94
CA LYS A 19 -11.67 6.78 10.97
C LYS A 19 -11.54 5.83 9.79
N TYR A 20 -12.64 5.18 9.40
CA TYR A 20 -12.67 4.34 8.22
C TYR A 20 -12.64 5.21 6.96
N VAL A 21 -11.70 4.91 6.05
CA VAL A 21 -11.62 5.56 4.73
C VAL A 21 -11.90 4.49 3.67
N PRO A 22 -12.98 4.62 2.88
CA PRO A 22 -13.29 3.66 1.82
C PRO A 22 -12.23 3.70 0.73
N LYS A 23 -12.03 2.57 0.04
CA LYS A 23 -11.15 2.51 -1.12
C LYS A 23 -11.81 3.27 -2.27
N SER A 24 -11.06 4.14 -2.92
CA SER A 24 -11.53 4.82 -4.14
C SER A 24 -11.67 3.83 -5.30
N ASP A 25 -12.58 4.15 -6.23
CA ASP A 25 -12.72 3.41 -7.48
C ASP A 25 -11.46 3.53 -8.34
N LYS A 26 -11.00 2.39 -8.88
CA LYS A 26 -9.79 2.31 -9.70
C LYS A 26 -10.01 1.36 -10.86
N LYS A 27 -9.56 1.78 -12.05
CA LYS A 27 -9.52 0.92 -13.23
C LYS A 27 -8.70 -0.34 -12.97
N ARG A 28 -9.05 -1.43 -13.64
CA ARG A 28 -8.34 -2.72 -13.54
C ARG A 28 -6.86 -2.52 -13.83
N LYS A 29 -6.01 -2.97 -12.90
CA LYS A 29 -4.55 -2.94 -13.08
C LYS A 29 -4.15 -3.91 -14.19
N ILE A 30 -3.27 -3.47 -15.09
CA ILE A 30 -2.62 -4.35 -16.07
C ILE A 30 -1.82 -5.45 -15.34
N ARG A 31 -1.84 -6.67 -15.88
CA ARG A 31 -1.19 -7.86 -15.30
C ARG A 31 -0.22 -8.51 -16.31
N GLY A 32 0.60 -9.45 -15.83
CA GLY A 32 1.48 -10.27 -16.67
C GLY A 32 2.50 -9.49 -17.50
N ARG A 33 2.76 -9.97 -18.71
CA ARG A 33 3.78 -9.43 -19.64
C ARG A 33 3.57 -7.95 -19.96
N ILE A 34 2.32 -7.53 -20.12
CA ILE A 34 1.98 -6.12 -20.43
C ILE A 34 2.40 -5.19 -19.27
N LYS A 35 2.25 -5.63 -18.02
CA LYS A 35 2.71 -4.88 -16.83
C LYS A 35 4.22 -4.69 -16.85
N PHE A 36 4.98 -5.75 -17.14
CA PHE A 36 6.44 -5.68 -17.21
C PHE A 36 6.93 -4.80 -18.35
N LYS A 37 6.32 -4.92 -19.55
CA LYS A 37 6.60 -4.03 -20.70
C LYS A 37 6.39 -2.56 -20.31
N LYS A 38 5.24 -2.21 -19.72
CA LYS A 38 4.96 -0.82 -19.32
C LYS A 38 5.94 -0.32 -18.25
N LYS A 39 6.31 -1.17 -17.28
CA LYS A 39 7.31 -0.82 -16.24
C LYS A 39 8.67 -0.54 -16.87
N TYR A 40 9.15 -1.43 -17.74
CA TYR A 40 10.44 -1.30 -18.41
C TYR A 40 10.51 -0.04 -19.29
N CYS A 41 9.49 0.17 -20.15
CA CYS A 41 9.40 1.39 -20.96
C CYS A 41 9.37 2.67 -20.10
N LYS A 42 8.67 2.65 -18.96
CA LYS A 42 8.67 3.79 -18.03
C LYS A 42 10.06 4.03 -17.43
N LEU A 43 10.75 2.99 -16.98
CA LEU A 43 12.08 3.10 -16.36
C LEU A 43 13.12 3.64 -17.33
N ILE A 44 13.12 3.15 -18.57
CA ILE A 44 14.05 3.65 -19.60
C ILE A 44 13.81 5.13 -19.89
N LYS A 45 12.55 5.52 -20.13
CA LYS A 45 12.20 6.93 -20.38
C LYS A 45 12.63 7.84 -19.24
N LEU A 46 12.48 7.38 -17.99
CA LEU A 46 12.94 8.12 -16.81
C LEU A 46 14.46 8.22 -16.71
N LYS A 47 15.20 7.20 -17.16
CA LYS A 47 16.67 7.22 -17.21
C LYS A 47 17.16 8.29 -18.20
N TYR A 48 16.59 8.33 -19.40
CA TYR A 48 16.96 9.35 -20.39
C TYR A 48 16.55 10.77 -19.98
N LYS A 49 15.38 10.95 -19.34
CA LYS A 49 14.93 12.25 -18.83
C LYS A 49 15.78 12.80 -17.68
N LYS A 50 16.49 11.94 -16.93
CA LYS A 50 17.40 12.38 -15.85
C LYS A 50 18.79 12.78 -16.36
N ASN A 51 19.12 12.41 -17.60
CA ASN A 51 20.41 12.65 -18.22
C ASN A 51 20.35 13.78 -19.27
N THR A 52 19.21 14.46 -19.35
CA THR A 52 18.96 15.72 -20.07
C THR A 52 18.64 16.78 -19.05
#